data_AF-A0A3B9HGT1-F1
#
_entry.id   AF-A0A3B9HGT1-F1
#
_cell.length_a   1.000
_cell.length_b   1.000
_cell.length_c   1.000
_cell.angle_alpha   90.00
_cell.angle_beta   90.00
_cell.angle_gamma   90.00
#
_symmetry.space_group_name_H-M   'P 1'
#
loop_
_entity.id
_entity.type
_entity.pdbx_description
1 polymer ?
#
loop_
_entity_poly.entity_id
_entity_poly.type
_entity_poly.pdbx_seq_one_letter_code
_entity_poly.pdbx_strand_id
1 'polypeptide(L)' 'QARSRGSAVVAHCKDEEADMIVVASPGSTRFGEFSLGESLEYILSNATCKVVTCRSSI' A
#
# COMPACT_ATOMS: atom_id res chain seq x y z
N GLN A 1 -13.63 -5.18 14.52
CA GLN A 1 -12.68 -6.02 13.76
C GLN A 1 -11.50 -5.14 13.37
N ALA A 2 -10.28 -5.45 13.83
CA ALA A 2 -9.09 -4.69 13.43
C ALA A 2 -8.54 -5.29 12.13
N ARG A 3 -8.92 -4.72 10.99
CA ARG A 3 -8.23 -4.99 9.72
C ARG A 3 -6.92 -4.20 9.74
N SER A 4 -5.81 -4.81 9.32
CA SER A 4 -4.59 -4.03 9.04
C SER A 4 -4.90 -3.00 7.95
N ARG A 5 -4.24 -1.84 7.96
CA ARG A 5 -4.55 -0.75 7.02
C ARG A 5 -4.50 -1.21 5.56
N GLY A 6 -3.50 -2.03 5.20
CA GLY A 6 -3.38 -2.61 3.87
C GLY A 6 -4.59 -3.48 3.49
N SER A 7 -5.02 -4.39 4.37
CA SER A 7 -6.18 -5.25 4.10
C SER A 7 -7.50 -4.49 3.97
N ALA A 8 -7.67 -3.39 4.71
CA ALA A 8 -8.85 -2.55 4.59
C ALA A 8 -8.91 -1.84 3.22
N VAL A 9 -7.77 -1.31 2.75
CA VAL A 9 -7.68 -0.66 1.44
C VAL A 9 -7.97 -1.65 0.31
N VAL A 10 -7.34 -2.83 0.32
CA VAL A 10 -7.54 -3.85 -0.71
C VAL A 10 -9.00 -4.30 -0.77
N ALA A 11 -9.63 -4.55 0.38
CA ALA A 11 -11.04 -4.96 0.42
C ALA A 11 -11.95 -3.89 -0.19
N HIS A 12 -11.77 -2.62 0.21
CA HIS A 12 -12.58 -1.53 -0.33
C HIS A 12 -12.40 -1.34 -1.83
N CYS A 13 -11.15 -1.32 -2.32
CA CYS A 13 -10.88 -1.18 -3.75
C CYS A 13 -11.42 -2.34 -4.59
N LYS A 14 -11.47 -3.55 -4.00
CA LYS A 14 -12.10 -4.71 -4.64
C LYS A 14 -13.62 -4.55 -4.70
N ASP A 15 -14.24 -4.13 -3.59
CA ASP A 15 -15.70 -3.97 -3.49
C ASP A 15 -16.22 -2.87 -4.44
N GLU A 16 -15.43 -1.82 -4.64
CA GLU A 16 -15.76 -0.70 -5.53
C GLU A 16 -15.25 -0.87 -6.98
N GLU A 17 -14.65 -2.02 -7.31
CA GLU A 17 -14.05 -2.28 -8.63
C GLU A 17 -13.09 -1.17 -9.10
N ALA A 18 -12.30 -0.62 -8.17
CA ALA A 18 -11.43 0.52 -8.44
C ALA A 18 -10.35 0.17 -9.48
N ASP A 19 -10.13 1.03 -10.47
CA ASP A 19 -9.10 0.84 -11.51
C ASP A 19 -7.66 1.04 -10.99
N MET A 20 -7.49 1.82 -9.91
CA MET A 20 -6.18 2.20 -9.40
C MET A 20 -6.16 2.55 -7.90
N ILE A 21 -5.07 2.17 -7.23
CA ILE A 21 -4.67 2.63 -5.89
C ILE A 21 -3.48 3.58 -6.02
N VAL A 22 -3.56 4.75 -5.39
CA VAL A 22 -2.43 5.67 -5.24
C VAL A 22 -2.07 5.76 -3.76
N VAL A 23 -0.82 5.43 -3.42
CA VAL A 23 -0.37 5.35 -2.03
C VAL A 23 1.03 5.93 -1.86
N ALA A 24 1.24 6.65 -0.76
CA ALA A 24 2.57 7.14 -0.41
C ALA A 24 3.47 5.97 0.01
N SER A 25 4.69 5.92 -0.53
CA SER A 25 5.71 4.98 -0.08
C SER A 25 6.29 5.45 1.26
N PRO A 26 6.29 4.61 2.31
CA PRO A 26 6.91 4.96 3.58
C PRO A 26 8.40 5.25 3.37
N GLY A 27 8.83 6.45 3.80
CA GLY A 27 10.21 6.90 3.66
C GLY A 27 11.17 6.34 4.71
N SER A 28 10.86 5.21 5.36
CA SER A 28 11.67 4.70 6.46
C SER A 28 12.71 3.71 5.99
N THR A 29 13.95 4.16 5.83
CA THR A 29 15.14 3.29 5.86
C THR A 29 15.46 2.95 7.32
N ARG A 30 15.48 1.66 7.67
CA ARG A 30 15.94 1.20 8.98
C ARG A 30 17.16 0.32 8.77
N PHE A 31 18.30 0.72 9.36
CA PHE A 31 19.58 -0.01 9.27
C PHE A 31 20.09 -0.31 7.85
N GLY A 32 19.84 0.57 6.88
CA GLY A 32 20.29 0.38 5.50
C GLY A 32 19.40 -0.56 4.67
N GLU A 33 18.42 -1.21 5.28
CA GLU A 33 17.36 -1.92 4.57
C GLU A 33 16.18 -0.98 4.28
N PHE A 34 15.78 -0.98 3.01
CA PHE A 34 14.58 -0.30 2.57
C PHE A 34 13.38 -1.23 2.85
N SER A 35 12.51 -0.82 3.77
CA SER A 35 11.22 -1.49 3.98
C SER A 35 10.12 -0.64 3.39
N LEU A 36 9.27 -1.27 2.56
CA LEU A 36 8.06 -0.65 2.03
C LEU A 36 6.99 -0.50 3.12
N GLY A 37 7.15 -1.17 4.27
CA GLY A 37 6.18 -1.21 5.35
C GLY A 37 5.06 -2.21 5.09
N GLU A 38 4.61 -2.88 6.15
CA GLU A 38 3.65 -3.99 6.10
C GLU A 38 2.38 -3.68 5.29
N SER A 39 1.86 -2.46 5.38
CA SER A 39 0.63 -2.07 4.66
C SER A 39 0.86 -1.93 3.15
N LEU A 40 2.00 -1.36 2.73
CA LEU A 40 2.30 -1.21 1.31
C LEU A 40 2.66 -2.55 0.69
N GLU A 41 3.43 -3.38 1.40
CA GLU A 41 3.72 -4.76 0.98
C GLU A 41 2.43 -5.55 0.80
N TYR A 42 1.51 -5.47 1.77
CA TYR A 42 0.21 -6.12 1.65
C TYR A 42 -0.59 -5.63 0.44
N ILE A 43 -0.67 -4.31 0.21
CA ILE A 43 -1.39 -3.74 -0.94
C ILE A 43 -0.78 -4.25 -2.24
N LEU A 44 0.55 -4.18 -2.39
CA LEU A 44 1.25 -4.61 -3.61
C LEU A 44 1.06 -6.10 -3.90
N SER A 45 0.96 -6.94 -2.85
CA SER A 45 0.74 -8.38 -3.02
C SER A 45 -0.72 -8.78 -3.28
N ASN A 46 -1.70 -7.97 -2.88
CA ASN A 46 -3.11 -8.38 -2.87
C ASN A 46 -4.06 -7.49 -3.69
N ALA A 47 -3.60 -6.34 -4.19
CA ALA A 47 -4.43 -5.46 -5.02
C ALA A 47 -4.86 -6.17 -6.31
N THR A 48 -6.14 -6.03 -6.65
CA THR A 48 -6.72 -6.54 -7.90
C THR A 48 -6.58 -5.55 -9.07
N CYS A 49 -6.05 -4.36 -8.80
CA CYS A 49 -5.94 -3.26 -9.74
C CYS A 49 -4.54 -2.62 -9.71
N LYS A 50 -4.33 -1.60 -10.55
CA LYS A 50 -3.02 -0.95 -10.70
C LYS A 50 -2.66 -0.23 -9.41
N VAL A 51 -1.39 -0.28 -9.01
CA VAL A 51 -0.90 0.44 -7.83
C VAL A 51 0.19 1.42 -8.25
N VAL A 52 0.04 2.68 -7.89
CA VAL A 52 1.06 3.73 -8.07
C VAL A 52 1.57 4.15 -6.71
N THR A 53 2.88 4.11 -6.54
CA THR A 53 3.55 4.55 -5.32
C THR A 53 4.20 5.92 -5.52
N CYS A 54 4.00 6.82 -4.56
CA CYS A 54 4.59 8.15 -4.55
C CYS A 54 5.55 8.28 -3.37
N ARG A 55 6.83 8.57 -3.63
CA ARG A 55 7.78 8.94 -2.57
C ARG A 55 7.68 10.43 -2.31
N SER A 56 7.69 10.82 -1.03
CA SER A 56 7.76 12.24 -0.67
C SER A 56 9.10 12.83 -1.13
N SER A 57 9.06 13.98 -1.81
CA SER A 57 10.24 14.78 -2.13
C SER A 57 10.46 15.75 -0.97
N ILE A 58 11.17 15.32 0.07
CA ILE A 58 11.69 16.21 1.12
C ILE A 58 13.20 16.22 0.98
#